data_AF-A0A8X6V8A3-F1
#
_entry.id   AF-A0A8X6V8A3-F1
#
_cell.length_a   1.000
_cell.length_b   1.000
_cell.length_c   1.000
_cell.angle_alpha   90.00
_cell.angle_beta   90.00
_cell.angle_gamma   90.00
#
_symmetry.space_group_name_H-M   'P 1'
#
loop_
_entity.id
_entity.type
_entity.pdbx_description
1 polymer ?
#
loop_
_entity_poly.entity_id
_entity_poly.type
_entity_poly.pdbx_seq_one_letter_code
_entity_poly.pdbx_strand_id
1 'polypeptide(L)'
;MLNLNIAYPPTPTRFGYNSANTIDIALIKNFYYPFTINSIDDLSSDHNPVFLNFSFKLAIEPPNPRAVSTDWYSFKNNLNNNLTLFDFHPNDINNTNDLEQKISEFTDAVIETHSHASRPIETDRRNFTPLHINRLLKLKNHFRKRYYQTLNPIFKTYYNKAQSDFKKELKKYNDDIWQKRD
;
A
#
# COMPACT_ATOMS: atom_id res chain seq x y z
N MET A 1 9.97 23.93 7.90
CA MET A 1 9.88 23.43 9.30
C MET A 1 9.49 21.96 9.26
N LEU A 2 10.14 21.09 10.05
CA LEU A 2 9.68 19.70 10.21
C LEU A 2 8.42 19.72 11.08
N ASN A 3 7.29 19.24 10.56
CA ASN A 3 6.06 19.05 11.34
C ASN A 3 6.16 17.74 12.14
N LEU A 4 6.64 17.83 13.39
CA LEU A 4 6.82 16.70 14.31
C LEU A 4 6.12 17.02 15.63
N ASN A 5 5.24 16.12 16.07
CA ASN A 5 4.51 16.16 17.32
C ASN A 5 4.90 14.98 18.20
N ILE A 6 5.03 15.22 19.50
CA ILE A 6 5.24 14.18 20.51
C ILE A 6 3.93 14.06 21.29
N ALA A 7 3.33 12.87 21.25
CA ALA A 7 2.09 12.56 21.96
C ALA A 7 2.37 11.57 23.10
N TYR A 8 1.77 11.82 24.25
CA TYR A 8 1.90 10.97 25.43
C TYR A 8 0.57 10.94 26.20
N PRO A 9 0.20 9.81 26.83
CA PRO A 9 -1.00 9.74 27.65
C PRO A 9 -0.98 10.73 28.83
N PRO A 10 -2.16 11.22 29.27
CA PRO A 10 -2.26 12.09 30.43
C PRO A 10 -1.98 11.37 31.76
N THR A 11 -1.96 10.04 31.77
CA THR A 11 -1.67 9.21 32.94
C THR A 11 -0.35 8.44 32.75
N PRO A 12 0.32 8.01 33.84
CA PRO A 12 1.50 7.18 33.76
C PRO A 12 1.25 5.89 32.97
N THR A 13 2.29 5.42 32.28
CA THR A 13 2.23 4.19 31.48
C THR A 13 3.03 3.07 32.10
N ARG A 14 3.88 3.35 33.09
CA ARG A 14 4.62 2.36 33.85
C ARG A 14 4.50 2.62 35.34
N PHE A 15 4.23 1.57 36.11
CA PHE A 15 4.11 1.61 37.57
C PHE A 15 5.16 0.69 38.21
N GLY A 16 6.15 1.30 38.85
CA GLY A 16 7.08 0.61 39.74
C GLY A 16 6.58 0.61 41.18
N TYR A 17 7.31 -0.08 42.06
CA TYR A 17 6.93 -0.24 43.47
C TYR A 17 6.65 1.09 44.21
N ASN A 18 7.39 2.15 43.89
CA ASN A 18 7.24 3.49 44.48
C ASN A 18 7.34 4.61 43.41
N SER A 19 7.03 4.30 42.15
CA SER A 19 7.17 5.26 41.05
C SER A 19 6.13 5.04 39.97
N ALA A 20 5.75 6.13 39.32
CA ALA A 20 4.87 6.09 38.15
C ALA A 20 5.48 7.01 37.08
N ASN A 21 5.74 6.46 35.90
CA ASN A 21 6.41 7.17 34.81
C ASN A 21 5.62 7.03 33.50
N THR A 22 5.69 8.04 32.64
CA THR A 22 5.21 7.97 31.26
C THR A 22 6.41 7.77 30.34
N ILE A 23 6.62 6.54 29.88
CA ILE A 23 7.73 6.19 28.99
C ILE A 23 7.28 5.63 27.65
N ASP A 24 5.98 5.37 27.51
CA ASP A 24 5.35 4.92 26.28
C ASP A 24 4.76 6.14 25.56
N ILE A 25 5.43 6.59 24.50
CA ILE A 25 5.13 7.82 23.76
C ILE A 25 5.00 7.55 22.26
N ALA A 26 4.27 8.40 21.54
CA ALA A 26 4.14 8.36 20.10
C ALA A 26 4.78 9.58 19.44
N LEU A 27 5.58 9.35 18.40
CA LEU A 27 6.12 10.39 17.52
C LEU A 27 5.27 10.47 16.26
N ILE A 28 4.68 11.64 16.02
CA ILE A 28 3.72 11.87 14.95
C ILE A 28 4.32 12.89 13.99
N LYS A 29 4.62 12.49 12.76
CA LYS A 29 5.25 13.36 11.75
C LYS A 29 4.32 13.55 10.56
N ASN A 30 4.16 14.79 10.11
CA ASN A 30 3.35 15.15 8.93
C ASN A 30 1.92 14.59 8.97
N PHE A 31 1.32 14.49 10.15
CA PHE A 31 -0.05 14.01 10.33
C PHE A 31 -0.92 15.13 10.86
N TYR A 32 -2.01 15.44 10.16
CA TYR A 32 -2.79 16.65 10.37
C TYR A 32 -4.19 16.39 10.95
N TYR A 33 -4.61 15.13 11.05
CA TYR A 33 -5.92 14.81 11.63
C TYR A 33 -5.88 14.85 13.15
N PRO A 34 -6.98 15.24 13.82
CA PRO A 34 -7.09 15.17 15.26
C PRO A 34 -6.83 13.75 15.76
N PHE A 35 -6.16 13.64 16.89
CA PHE A 35 -5.91 12.37 17.55
C PHE A 35 -6.06 12.50 19.06
N THR A 36 -6.28 11.37 19.72
CA THR A 36 -6.28 11.24 21.17
C THR A 36 -5.34 10.12 21.57
N ILE A 37 -4.65 10.29 22.70
CA ILE A 37 -3.75 9.29 23.24
C ILE A 37 -4.09 9.03 24.70
N ASN A 38 -4.31 7.77 25.07
CA ASN A 38 -4.71 7.39 26.43
C ASN A 38 -4.00 6.10 26.85
N SER A 39 -3.78 5.98 28.15
CA SER A 39 -3.28 4.76 28.81
C SER A 39 -4.49 4.00 29.34
N ILE A 40 -4.48 2.67 29.25
CA ILE A 40 -5.51 1.81 29.85
C ILE A 40 -4.89 1.04 31.00
N ASP A 41 -5.57 1.03 32.15
CA ASP A 41 -5.16 0.24 33.31
C ASP A 41 -5.36 -1.26 33.02
N ASP A 42 -4.31 -1.90 32.52
CA ASP A 42 -4.24 -3.34 32.31
C ASP A 42 -3.20 -3.93 33.27
N LEU A 43 -3.68 -4.62 34.29
CA LEU A 43 -2.88 -5.13 35.41
C LEU A 43 -2.06 -6.38 35.07
N SER A 44 -1.99 -6.77 33.80
CA SER A 44 -1.19 -7.92 33.35
C SER A 44 0.33 -7.64 33.28
N SER A 45 0.75 -6.37 33.41
CA SER A 45 2.13 -5.92 33.28
C SER A 45 2.42 -4.74 34.22
N ASP A 46 3.70 -4.43 34.47
CA ASP A 46 4.11 -3.16 35.10
C ASP A 46 3.97 -1.96 34.14
N HIS A 47 3.56 -2.22 32.90
CA HIS A 47 3.22 -1.24 31.88
C HIS A 47 1.75 -1.30 31.46
N ASN A 48 1.08 -0.16 31.50
CA ASN A 48 -0.23 0.05 30.93
C ASN A 48 -0.14 0.21 29.39
N PRO A 49 -0.98 -0.49 28.61
CA PRO A 49 -1.12 -0.27 27.18
C PRO A 49 -1.51 1.18 26.82
N VAL A 50 -0.94 1.69 25.73
CA VAL A 50 -1.23 3.02 25.19
C VAL A 50 -2.02 2.91 23.88
N PHE A 51 -3.14 3.62 23.81
CA PHE A 51 -3.98 3.73 22.62
C PHE A 51 -3.85 5.11 22.00
N LEU A 52 -3.44 5.15 20.74
CA LEU A 52 -3.45 6.35 19.90
C LEU A 52 -4.59 6.22 18.88
N ASN A 53 -5.66 6.98 19.10
CA ASN A 53 -6.84 6.99 18.25
C ASN A 53 -6.81 8.22 17.36
N PHE A 54 -6.88 8.00 16.05
CA PHE A 54 -6.93 9.08 15.08
C PHE A 54 -8.37 9.25 14.56
N SER A 55 -8.85 10.49 14.56
CA SER A 55 -10.20 10.84 14.11
C SER A 55 -10.21 11.10 12.61
N PHE A 56 -10.11 10.04 11.80
CA PHE A 56 -10.31 10.13 10.35
C PHE A 56 -11.18 8.98 9.84
N LYS A 57 -11.99 9.26 8.81
CA LYS A 57 -12.72 8.22 8.07
C LYS A 57 -11.76 7.60 7.06
N LEU A 58 -11.38 6.35 7.28
CA LEU A 58 -10.81 5.53 6.22
C LEU A 58 -11.95 5.14 5.27
N ALA A 59 -11.96 5.70 4.07
CA ALA A 59 -12.59 5.00 2.95
C ALA A 59 -11.72 3.77 2.69
N ILE A 60 -12.07 2.64 3.29
CA ILE A 60 -11.45 1.36 2.97
C ILE A 60 -11.89 1.05 1.54
N GLU A 61 -11.08 1.42 0.56
CA GLU A 61 -11.28 0.94 -0.80
C GLU A 61 -11.28 -0.60 -0.78
N PRO A 62 -12.14 -1.25 -1.59
CA PRO A 62 -12.22 -2.70 -1.64
C PRO A 62 -10.84 -3.32 -1.87
N PRO A 63 -10.57 -4.53 -1.35
CA PRO A 63 -9.22 -5.13 -1.23
C PRO A 63 -8.49 -5.44 -2.55
N ASN A 64 -8.97 -4.94 -3.68
CA ASN A 64 -8.27 -4.98 -4.95
C ASN A 64 -8.81 -3.86 -5.87
N PRO A 65 -8.37 -2.59 -5.70
CA PRO A 65 -8.41 -1.71 -6.85
C PRO A 65 -7.50 -2.37 -7.88
N ARG A 66 -8.06 -2.78 -9.03
CA ARG A 66 -7.24 -3.22 -10.17
C ARG A 66 -6.13 -2.19 -10.32
N ALA A 67 -4.86 -2.60 -10.32
CA ALA A 67 -3.76 -1.66 -10.41
C ALA A 67 -4.06 -0.70 -11.57
N VAL A 68 -4.07 0.61 -11.32
CA VAL A 68 -4.36 1.61 -12.33
C VAL A 68 -3.08 2.33 -12.71
N SER A 69 -3.01 2.76 -13.97
CA SER A 69 -2.00 3.67 -14.46
C SER A 69 -2.69 5.00 -14.73
N THR A 70 -2.25 6.03 -14.02
CA THR A 70 -2.79 7.38 -14.14
C THR A 70 -1.86 8.24 -14.98
N ASP A 71 -2.40 8.91 -15.99
CA ASP A 71 -1.69 9.99 -16.68
C ASP A 71 -1.78 11.26 -15.81
N TRP A 72 -0.75 11.50 -15.02
CA TRP A 72 -0.68 12.65 -14.11
C TRP A 72 -0.67 14.00 -14.83
N TYR A 73 -0.21 14.06 -16.08
CA TYR A 73 -0.25 15.28 -16.87
C TYR A 73 -1.70 15.60 -17.28
N SER A 74 -2.41 14.60 -17.81
CA SER A 74 -3.83 14.73 -18.13
C SER A 74 -4.68 15.04 -16.89
N PHE A 75 -4.45 14.33 -15.78
CA PHE A 75 -5.12 14.60 -14.50
C PHE A 75 -4.94 16.06 -14.07
N LYS A 76 -3.70 16.56 -14.05
CA LYS A 76 -3.41 17.94 -13.61
C LYS A 76 -4.10 18.97 -14.51
N ASN A 77 -4.02 18.80 -15.82
CA ASN A 77 -4.62 19.75 -16.76
C ASN A 77 -6.15 19.76 -16.66
N ASN A 78 -6.75 18.57 -16.62
CA ASN A 78 -8.21 18.45 -16.51
C ASN A 78 -8.72 18.95 -15.16
N LEU A 79 -7.99 18.66 -14.07
CA LEU A 79 -8.36 19.14 -12.75
C LEU A 79 -8.29 20.67 -12.70
N ASN A 80 -7.21 21.27 -13.21
CA ASN A 80 -7.10 22.72 -13.25
C ASN A 80 -8.20 23.36 -14.10
N ASN A 81 -8.55 22.77 -15.25
CA ASN A 81 -9.66 23.26 -16.07
C ASN A 81 -11.01 23.15 -15.33
N ASN A 82 -11.27 22.02 -14.67
CA ASN A 82 -12.47 21.84 -13.86
C ASN A 82 -12.50 22.83 -12.69
N LEU A 83 -11.39 23.02 -11.98
CA LEU A 83 -11.27 23.98 -10.89
C LEU A 83 -11.39 25.44 -11.34
N THR A 84 -10.98 25.79 -12.56
CA THR A 84 -11.26 27.11 -13.13
C THR A 84 -12.74 27.32 -13.48
N LEU A 85 -13.51 26.24 -13.64
CA LEU A 85 -14.98 26.30 -13.80
C LEU A 85 -15.69 26.35 -12.44
N PHE A 86 -15.06 25.86 -11.38
CA PHE A 86 -15.52 26.05 -10.01
C PHE A 86 -15.19 27.47 -9.55
N ASP A 87 -16.08 28.41 -9.83
CA ASP A 87 -15.97 29.77 -9.31
C ASP A 87 -16.31 29.74 -7.81
N PHE A 88 -15.28 29.54 -6.96
CA PHE A 88 -15.42 29.57 -5.51
C PHE A 88 -15.41 31.01 -5.03
N HIS A 89 -16.54 31.70 -5.12
CA HIS A 89 -16.65 33.02 -4.54
C HIS A 89 -16.93 32.90 -3.02
N PRO A 90 -16.17 33.58 -2.14
CA PRO A 90 -16.41 33.52 -0.69
C PRO A 90 -17.83 33.92 -0.27
N ASN A 91 -18.52 34.72 -1.09
CA ASN A 91 -19.90 35.15 -0.85
C ASN A 91 -20.95 34.05 -1.13
N ASP A 92 -20.55 32.93 -1.76
CA ASP A 92 -21.45 31.82 -2.07
C ASP A 92 -21.59 30.83 -0.91
N ILE A 93 -20.81 31.02 0.18
CA ILE A 93 -20.84 30.20 1.39
C ILE A 93 -21.47 31.02 2.50
N ASN A 94 -22.77 30.87 2.70
CA ASN A 94 -23.52 31.63 3.71
C ASN A 94 -23.81 30.81 4.97
N ASN A 95 -23.69 29.48 4.88
CA ASN A 95 -23.91 28.57 6.00
C ASN A 95 -23.05 27.30 5.89
N THR A 96 -23.08 26.46 6.92
CA THR A 96 -22.30 25.22 6.99
C THR A 96 -22.71 24.20 5.91
N ASN A 97 -23.98 24.15 5.50
CA ASN A 97 -24.41 23.23 4.44
C ASN A 97 -23.84 23.65 3.09
N ASP A 98 -23.78 24.95 2.79
CA ASP A 98 -23.16 25.46 1.57
C ASP A 98 -21.68 25.05 1.52
N LEU A 99 -20.98 25.12 2.65
CA LEU A 99 -19.59 24.70 2.77
C LEU A 99 -19.43 23.19 2.52
N GLU A 100 -20.24 22.35 3.18
CA GLU A 100 -20.20 20.90 3.00
C GLU A 100 -20.52 20.49 1.55
N GLN A 101 -21.51 21.13 0.93
CA GLN A 101 -21.84 20.91 -0.47
C GLN A 101 -20.65 21.25 -1.37
N LYS A 102 -20.00 22.38 -1.12
CA LYS A 102 -18.83 22.83 -1.88
C LYS A 102 -17.62 21.90 -1.72
N ILE A 103 -17.41 21.35 -0.53
CA ILE A 103 -16.40 20.33 -0.27
C ILE A 103 -16.73 19.04 -1.02
N SER A 104 -18.01 18.64 -1.05
CA SER A 104 -18.47 17.47 -1.80
C SER A 104 -18.22 17.66 -3.30
N GLU A 105 -18.64 18.79 -3.88
CA GLU A 105 -18.44 19.12 -5.29
C GLU A 105 -16.95 19.08 -5.70
N PHE A 106 -16.06 19.65 -4.87
CA PHE A 106 -14.62 19.58 -5.09
C PHE A 106 -14.10 18.14 -5.03
N THR A 107 -14.54 17.37 -4.03
CA THR A 107 -14.12 15.98 -3.84
C THR A 107 -14.55 15.13 -5.02
N ASP A 108 -15.79 15.29 -5.48
CA ASP A 108 -16.34 14.58 -6.64
C ASP A 108 -15.56 14.92 -7.91
N ALA A 109 -15.23 16.20 -8.12
CA ALA A 109 -14.42 16.63 -9.26
C ALA A 109 -13.01 16.00 -9.26
N VAL A 110 -12.37 15.90 -8.10
CA VAL A 110 -11.07 15.22 -7.97
C VAL A 110 -11.20 13.74 -8.30
N ILE A 111 -12.21 13.06 -7.74
CA ILE A 111 -12.46 11.62 -7.96
C ILE A 111 -12.75 11.34 -9.44
N GLU A 112 -13.65 12.12 -10.05
CA GLU A 112 -14.04 11.96 -11.45
C GLU A 112 -12.86 12.21 -12.38
N THR A 113 -12.12 13.31 -12.18
CA THR A 113 -10.94 13.63 -12.98
C THR A 113 -9.87 12.54 -12.86
N HIS A 114 -9.65 12.02 -11.65
CA HIS A 114 -8.74 10.91 -11.42
C HIS A 114 -9.20 9.65 -12.15
N SER A 115 -10.49 9.34 -12.11
CA SER A 115 -11.06 8.18 -12.81
C SER A 115 -10.88 8.27 -14.33
N HIS A 116 -11.07 9.46 -14.92
CA HIS A 116 -10.90 9.71 -16.35
C HIS A 116 -9.44 9.70 -16.79
N ALA A 117 -8.54 10.21 -15.96
CA ALA A 117 -7.10 10.18 -16.24
C ALA A 117 -6.45 8.83 -15.93
N SER A 118 -7.18 7.91 -15.32
CA SER A 118 -6.71 6.58 -14.94
C SER A 118 -7.25 5.53 -15.89
N ARG A 119 -6.41 4.56 -16.22
CA ARG A 119 -6.82 3.34 -16.92
C ARG A 119 -6.45 2.12 -16.10
N PRO A 120 -7.27 1.06 -16.11
CA PRO A 120 -6.86 -0.21 -15.50
C PRO A 120 -5.60 -0.69 -16.20
N ILE A 121 -4.58 -1.04 -15.42
CA ILE A 121 -3.46 -1.83 -15.91
C ILE A 121 -4.06 -3.21 -16.17
N GLU A 122 -4.15 -3.57 -17.44
CA GLU A 122 -4.35 -4.97 -17.80
C GLU A 122 -3.24 -5.76 -17.11
N THR A 123 -3.60 -6.54 -16.08
CA THR A 123 -2.72 -7.62 -15.64
C THR A 123 -2.64 -8.54 -16.84
N ASP A 124 -1.62 -8.39 -17.65
CA ASP A 124 -1.52 -9.07 -18.92
C ASP A 124 -1.57 -10.57 -18.67
N ARG A 125 -2.74 -11.18 -18.85
CA ARG A 125 -2.92 -12.63 -18.75
C ARG A 125 -2.03 -13.35 -19.77
N ARG A 126 -1.52 -12.62 -20.78
CA ARG A 126 -0.61 -13.13 -21.82
C ARG A 126 0.80 -13.41 -21.29
N ASN A 127 1.17 -12.89 -20.11
CA ASN A 127 2.48 -13.16 -19.47
C ASN A 127 2.40 -14.12 -18.28
N PHE A 128 1.30 -14.86 -18.11
CA PHE A 128 1.25 -15.89 -17.08
C PHE A 128 2.07 -17.10 -17.55
N THR A 129 3.36 -17.12 -17.17
CA THR A 129 4.18 -18.32 -17.28
C THR A 129 3.41 -19.51 -16.67
N PRO A 130 3.13 -20.58 -17.43
CA PRO A 130 2.33 -21.70 -16.97
C PRO A 130 2.78 -22.21 -15.59
N LEU A 131 1.83 -22.64 -14.76
CA LEU A 131 2.10 -23.10 -13.39
C LEU A 131 3.23 -24.15 -13.33
N HIS A 132 3.31 -25.03 -14.33
CA HIS A 132 4.37 -26.04 -14.41
C HIS A 132 5.76 -25.44 -14.63
N ILE A 133 5.91 -24.43 -15.50
CA ILE A 133 7.19 -23.72 -15.73
C ILE A 133 7.62 -22.96 -14.48
N ASN A 134 6.66 -22.32 -13.79
CA ASN A 134 6.91 -21.66 -12.52
C ASN A 134 7.36 -22.64 -11.42
N ARG A 135 6.81 -23.87 -11.38
CA ARG A 135 7.28 -24.92 -10.47
C ARG A 135 8.73 -25.32 -10.77
N LEU A 136 9.09 -25.47 -12.05
CA LEU A 136 10.48 -25.77 -12.45
C LEU A 136 11.44 -24.65 -12.07
N LEU A 137 11.04 -23.38 -12.23
CA LEU A 137 11.83 -22.22 -11.79
C LEU A 137 12.06 -22.23 -10.27
N LYS A 138 11.02 -22.52 -9.48
CA LYS A 138 11.12 -22.63 -8.02
C LYS A 138 12.05 -23.77 -7.60
N LEU A 139 11.92 -24.95 -8.22
CA LEU A 139 12.79 -26.11 -7.97
C LEU A 139 14.25 -25.79 -8.30
N LYS A 140 14.49 -25.15 -9.45
CA LYS A 140 15.82 -24.68 -9.83
C LYS A 140 16.41 -23.77 -8.75
N ASN A 141 15.68 -22.73 -8.35
CA ASN A 141 16.17 -21.77 -7.35
C ASN A 141 16.39 -22.43 -5.98
N HIS A 142 15.53 -23.38 -5.60
CA HIS A 142 15.68 -24.18 -4.38
C HIS A 142 16.99 -24.96 -4.37
N PHE A 143 17.28 -25.76 -5.40
CA PHE A 143 18.51 -26.54 -5.47
C PHE A 143 19.76 -25.66 -5.59
N ARG A 144 19.67 -24.53 -6.30
CA ARG A 144 20.74 -23.54 -6.34
C ARG A 144 21.08 -23.04 -4.94
N LYS A 145 20.07 -22.66 -4.15
CA LYS A 145 20.25 -22.20 -2.76
C LYS A 145 20.87 -23.30 -1.90
N ARG A 146 20.37 -24.53 -1.99
CA ARG A 146 20.91 -25.69 -1.25
C ARG A 146 22.36 -25.99 -1.61
N TYR A 147 22.74 -25.91 -2.89
CA TYR A 147 24.13 -26.08 -3.32
C TYR A 147 25.04 -25.02 -2.71
N TYR A 148 24.68 -23.72 -2.78
CA TYR A 148 25.53 -22.67 -2.19
C TYR A 148 25.66 -22.77 -0.67
N GLN A 149 24.63 -23.28 0.02
CA GLN A 149 24.66 -23.44 1.48
C GLN A 149 25.47 -24.65 1.95
N THR A 150 25.46 -25.74 1.20
CA THR A 150 26.00 -27.03 1.65
C THR A 150 27.22 -27.50 0.86
N LEU A 151 27.49 -26.88 -0.29
CA LEU A 151 28.47 -27.28 -1.30
C LEU A 151 28.33 -28.75 -1.75
N ASN A 152 27.21 -29.39 -1.44
CA ASN A 152 27.00 -30.79 -1.76
C ASN A 152 26.73 -30.96 -3.27
N PRO A 153 27.55 -31.75 -3.99
CA PRO A 153 27.46 -31.90 -5.45
C PRO A 153 26.13 -32.51 -5.91
N ILE A 154 25.41 -33.25 -5.06
CA ILE A 154 24.08 -33.79 -5.39
C ILE A 154 23.10 -32.65 -5.71
N PHE A 155 23.12 -31.55 -4.94
CA PHE A 155 22.27 -30.39 -5.23
C PHE A 155 22.70 -29.64 -6.50
N LYS A 156 23.97 -29.69 -6.88
CA LYS A 156 24.44 -29.18 -8.18
C LYS A 156 23.86 -30.00 -9.33
N THR A 157 23.85 -31.33 -9.19
CA THR A 157 23.23 -32.23 -10.18
C THR A 157 21.73 -31.97 -10.30
N TYR A 158 21.01 -31.82 -9.17
CA TYR A 158 19.57 -31.49 -9.20
C TYR A 158 19.29 -30.10 -9.76
N TYR A 159 20.12 -29.10 -9.44
CA TYR A 159 20.05 -27.77 -10.05
C TYR A 159 20.21 -27.83 -11.57
N ASN A 160 21.23 -28.53 -12.07
CA ASN A 160 21.49 -28.66 -13.50
C ASN A 160 20.33 -29.36 -14.22
N LYS A 161 19.76 -30.42 -13.63
CA LYS A 161 18.57 -31.10 -14.15
C LYS A 161 17.37 -30.14 -14.22
N ALA A 162 17.02 -29.49 -13.12
CA ALA A 162 15.91 -28.53 -13.07
C ALA A 162 16.11 -27.34 -14.02
N GLN A 163 17.35 -26.88 -14.22
CA GLN A 163 17.70 -25.83 -15.17
C GLN A 163 17.53 -26.28 -16.62
N SER A 164 17.86 -27.54 -16.94
CA SER A 164 17.65 -28.14 -18.26
C SER A 164 16.15 -28.26 -18.55
N ASP A 165 15.39 -28.83 -17.62
CA ASP A 165 13.94 -29.03 -17.75
C ASP A 165 13.22 -27.68 -17.91
N PHE A 166 13.57 -26.68 -17.09
CA PHE A 166 13.04 -25.31 -17.22
C PHE A 166 13.31 -24.70 -18.60
N LYS A 167 14.54 -24.81 -19.13
CA LYS A 167 14.88 -24.27 -20.46
C LYS A 167 14.07 -24.96 -21.56
N LYS A 168 13.94 -26.28 -21.48
CA LYS A 168 13.21 -27.08 -22.47
C LYS A 168 11.73 -26.69 -22.50
N GLU A 169 11.08 -26.63 -21.35
CA GLU A 169 9.65 -26.28 -21.28
C GLU A 169 9.39 -24.80 -21.60
N LEU A 170 10.27 -23.89 -21.18
CA LEU A 170 10.16 -22.48 -21.56
C LEU A 170 10.30 -22.27 -23.06
N LYS A 171 11.23 -22.99 -23.71
CA LYS A 171 11.39 -22.94 -25.16
C LYS A 171 10.13 -23.42 -25.87
N LYS A 172 9.62 -24.60 -25.52
CA LYS A 172 8.35 -25.12 -26.09
C LYS A 172 7.20 -24.14 -25.93
N TYR A 173 7.02 -23.58 -24.73
CA TYR A 173 5.95 -22.61 -24.47
C TYR A 173 6.06 -21.37 -25.34
N ASN A 174 7.28 -20.83 -25.51
CA ASN A 174 7.50 -19.70 -26.38
C ASN A 174 7.21 -20.06 -27.84
N ASP A 175 7.72 -21.20 -28.33
CA ASP A 175 7.48 -21.69 -29.69
C ASP A 175 5.97 -21.87 -29.96
N ASP A 176 5.21 -22.45 -29.00
CA ASP A 176 3.75 -22.62 -29.07
C ASP A 176 2.98 -21.29 -29.09
N ILE A 177 3.44 -20.27 -28.35
CA ILE A 177 2.84 -18.93 -28.41
C ILE A 177 3.06 -18.29 -29.77
N TRP A 178 4.27 -18.43 -30.33
CA TRP A 178 4.61 -17.85 -31.63
C TRP A 178 3.84 -18.50 -32.77
N GLN A 179 3.63 -19.82 -32.74
CA GLN A 179 2.84 -20.53 -33.76
C GLN A 179 1.33 -20.22 -33.72
N LYS A 180 0.79 -19.76 -32.59
CA LYS A 180 -0.63 -19.38 -32.46
C LYS A 180 -0.93 -17.94 -32.92
N ARG A 181 0.08 -17.21 -33.38
CA ARG A 181 -0.04 -15.81 -33.83
C ARG A 181 -0.16 -15.66 -35.35
N ASP A 182 0.02 -16.75 -36.10
CA ASP A 182 -0.24 -16.88 -37.54
C ASP A 182 -1.59 -17.59 -37.77
#